data_AF-A0A7W8B6D8-F1
#
_entry.id   AF-A0A7W8B6D8-F1
#
_cell.length_a   1.000
_cell.length_b   1.000
_cell.length_c   1.000
_cell.angle_alpha   90.00
_cell.angle_beta   90.00
_cell.angle_gamma   90.00
#
_symmetry.space_group_name_H-M   'P 1'
#
loop_
_entity.id
_entity.type
_entity.pdbx_description
1 polymer ?
#
loop_
_entity_poly.entity_id
_entity_poly.type
_entity_poly.pdbx_seq_one_letter_code
_entity_poly.pdbx_strand_id
1 'polypeptide(L)'
;MSTARRALPIRYPPVDGEALDSWLEFLAARLHCRFADVLRSLGLPTRDVSLAKPMLPRWAVLATAEEIAGIAAASGVAEDVLAAMTLRRFDGHAVVIQPNQRRVERLVLWGRSGSRYCPACLADSGGRWQVAWRLGWSFTCTRHQVLLADRCPACHRIPRVHAHPRRETPRPGRCAGPEPDGPRGGRCHHPLADTPVVALDSESASMPSASSTISSRTPNRWFAGRCTGRAAQH
;
A
#
# COMPACT_ATOMS: atom_id res chain seq x y z
N MET A 1 -29.30 13.40 11.55
CA MET A 1 -29.96 12.17 12.05
C MET A 1 -29.04 11.00 11.74
N SER A 2 -28.28 10.51 12.72
CA SER A 2 -27.38 9.37 12.56
C SER A 2 -28.22 8.09 12.49
N THR A 3 -28.29 7.44 11.33
CA THR A 3 -28.90 6.12 11.21
C THR A 3 -28.04 5.14 12.01
N ALA A 4 -28.60 4.60 13.10
CA ALA A 4 -27.92 3.60 13.91
C ALA A 4 -27.46 2.44 13.01
N ARG A 5 -26.14 2.31 12.83
CA ARG A 5 -25.56 1.26 12.00
C ARG A 5 -25.70 -0.06 12.76
N ARG A 6 -26.25 -1.07 12.08
CA ARG A 6 -26.36 -2.41 12.68
C ARG A 6 -24.97 -2.96 12.93
N ALA A 7 -24.75 -3.49 14.13
CA ALA A 7 -23.53 -4.20 14.47
C ALA A 7 -23.33 -5.42 13.57
N LEU A 8 -22.08 -5.75 13.27
CA LEU A 8 -21.75 -6.97 12.54
C LEU A 8 -22.12 -8.19 13.42
N PRO A 9 -22.85 -9.17 12.85
CA PRO A 9 -23.28 -10.36 13.60
C PRO A 9 -22.10 -11.26 13.99
N ILE A 10 -21.04 -11.26 13.18
CA ILE A 10 -19.78 -11.97 13.47
C ILE A 10 -18.65 -10.95 13.35
N ARG A 11 -17.82 -10.87 14.38
CA ARG A 11 -16.70 -9.93 14.48
C ARG A 11 -15.40 -10.70 14.38
N TYR A 12 -14.52 -10.26 13.50
CA TYR A 12 -13.15 -10.76 13.41
C TYR A 12 -12.18 -9.62 13.70
N PRO A 13 -11.31 -9.75 14.72
CA PRO A 13 -10.36 -8.69 15.03
C PRO A 13 -9.38 -8.49 13.86
N PRO A 14 -8.93 -7.26 13.61
CA PRO A 14 -7.75 -7.00 12.79
C PRO A 14 -6.53 -7.74 13.32
N VAL A 15 -5.59 -8.08 12.44
CA VAL A 15 -4.24 -8.49 12.86
C VAL A 15 -3.32 -7.29 12.98
N ASP A 16 -2.22 -7.44 13.73
CA ASP A 16 -1.25 -6.37 13.90
C ASP A 16 -0.72 -5.88 12.55
N GLY A 17 -0.72 -4.55 12.39
CA GLY A 17 -0.27 -3.86 11.18
C GLY A 17 -1.14 -4.10 9.95
N GLU A 18 -2.33 -4.72 10.09
CA GLU A 18 -3.18 -5.01 8.94
C GLU A 18 -3.66 -3.75 8.23
N ALA A 19 -3.70 -3.81 6.90
CA ALA A 19 -4.30 -2.80 6.07
C ALA A 19 -5.84 -2.81 6.16
N LEU A 20 -6.48 -1.64 6.22
CA LEU A 20 -7.94 -1.53 6.36
C LEU A 20 -8.72 -2.27 5.26
N ASP A 21 -8.34 -2.11 4.00
CA ASP A 21 -8.93 -2.82 2.87
C ASP A 21 -8.71 -4.34 2.92
N SER A 22 -7.56 -4.80 3.42
CA SER A 22 -7.32 -6.23 3.66
C SER A 22 -8.28 -6.80 4.68
N TRP A 23 -8.46 -6.09 5.80
CA TRP A 23 -9.35 -6.55 6.85
C TRP A 23 -10.81 -6.62 6.39
N LEU A 24 -11.25 -5.61 5.63
CA LEU A 24 -12.60 -5.58 5.06
C LEU A 24 -12.81 -6.68 3.99
N GLU A 25 -11.80 -6.97 3.18
CA GLU A 25 -11.85 -8.07 2.22
C GLU A 25 -11.93 -9.43 2.93
N PHE A 26 -11.17 -9.62 4.01
CA PHE A 26 -11.24 -10.82 4.83
C PHE A 26 -12.61 -10.98 5.50
N LEU A 27 -13.19 -9.89 6.04
CA LEU A 27 -14.54 -9.92 6.59
C LEU A 27 -15.55 -10.37 5.53
N ALA A 28 -15.50 -9.80 4.32
CA ALA A 28 -16.40 -10.20 3.23
C ALA A 28 -16.24 -11.68 2.85
N ALA A 29 -14.99 -12.16 2.81
CA ALA A 29 -14.71 -13.57 2.53
C ALA A 29 -15.27 -14.51 3.62
N ARG A 30 -15.12 -14.16 4.91
CA ARG A 30 -15.64 -14.95 6.03
C ARG A 30 -17.16 -14.91 6.16
N LEU A 31 -17.78 -13.81 5.76
CA LEU A 31 -19.24 -13.66 5.72
C LEU A 31 -19.84 -14.19 4.40
N HIS A 32 -19.01 -14.73 3.49
CA HIS A 32 -19.43 -15.22 2.18
C HIS A 32 -20.27 -14.23 1.37
N CYS A 33 -19.97 -12.94 1.49
CA CYS A 33 -20.74 -11.88 0.85
C CYS A 33 -19.87 -11.04 -0.09
N ARG A 34 -20.52 -10.29 -0.98
CA ARG A 34 -19.81 -9.43 -1.93
C ARG A 34 -19.16 -8.29 -1.16
N PHE A 35 -18.01 -7.84 -1.64
CA PHE A 35 -17.29 -6.75 -0.99
C PHE A 35 -18.13 -5.47 -0.84
N ALA A 36 -18.99 -5.15 -1.82
CA ALA A 36 -19.93 -4.03 -1.76
C ALA A 36 -20.87 -4.08 -0.55
N ASP A 37 -21.28 -5.27 -0.12
CA ASP A 37 -22.25 -5.43 0.96
C ASP A 37 -21.61 -5.12 2.32
N VAL A 38 -20.36 -5.56 2.54
CA VAL A 38 -19.55 -5.13 3.71
C VAL A 38 -19.36 -3.62 3.71
N LEU A 39 -18.88 -3.05 2.60
CA LEU A 39 -18.66 -1.60 2.52
C LEU A 39 -19.94 -0.80 2.81
N ARG A 40 -21.09 -1.21 2.27
CA ARG A 40 -22.38 -0.57 2.52
C ARG A 40 -22.78 -0.68 3.98
N SER A 41 -22.62 -1.85 4.61
CA SER A 41 -22.96 -2.07 6.02
C SER A 41 -22.12 -1.19 6.96
N LEU A 42 -20.88 -0.89 6.56
CA LEU A 42 -19.96 -0.04 7.30
C LEU A 42 -20.01 1.43 6.86
N GLY A 43 -21.00 1.82 6.05
CA GLY A 43 -21.18 3.21 5.56
C GLY A 43 -20.01 3.76 4.74
N LEU A 44 -19.22 2.88 4.11
CA LEU A 44 -18.13 3.27 3.22
C LEU A 44 -18.64 3.49 1.79
N PRO A 45 -18.07 4.45 1.04
CA PRO A 45 -18.52 4.75 -0.31
C PRO A 45 -18.33 3.55 -1.25
N THR A 46 -19.44 3.10 -1.83
CA THR A 46 -19.47 2.01 -2.84
C THR A 46 -19.30 2.52 -4.27
N ARG A 47 -19.42 3.83 -4.49
CA ARG A 47 -19.13 4.50 -5.76
C ARG A 47 -18.15 5.63 -5.47
N ASP A 48 -17.03 5.64 -6.17
CA ASP A 48 -16.17 6.82 -6.21
C ASP A 48 -16.47 7.49 -7.55
N VAL A 49 -17.42 8.43 -7.53
CA VAL A 49 -17.97 9.08 -8.73
C VAL A 49 -16.90 9.92 -9.45
N SER A 50 -15.78 10.19 -8.77
CA SER A 50 -14.74 11.13 -9.19
C SER A 50 -13.49 10.50 -9.84
N LEU A 51 -13.45 9.17 -10.04
CA LEU A 51 -12.24 8.50 -10.53
C LEU A 51 -12.41 7.91 -11.93
N ALA A 52 -11.72 8.51 -12.91
CA ALA A 52 -11.57 7.98 -14.26
C ALA A 52 -10.69 6.70 -14.34
N LYS A 53 -9.94 6.37 -13.28
CA LYS A 53 -9.12 5.16 -13.20
C LYS A 53 -9.41 4.42 -11.89
N PRO A 54 -9.53 3.08 -11.90
CA PRO A 54 -9.57 2.33 -10.65
C PRO A 54 -8.30 2.67 -9.87
N MET A 55 -8.43 3.05 -8.61
CA MET A 55 -7.29 3.32 -7.71
C MET A 55 -7.62 2.70 -6.36
N LEU A 56 -6.64 2.67 -5.46
CA LEU A 56 -6.88 2.34 -4.07
C LEU A 56 -7.96 3.29 -3.49
N PRO A 57 -8.93 2.78 -2.71
CA PRO A 57 -9.97 3.62 -2.12
C PRO A 57 -9.39 4.74 -1.25
N ARG A 58 -9.98 5.94 -1.26
CA ARG A 58 -9.57 7.08 -0.42
C ARG A 58 -9.47 6.72 1.07
N TRP A 59 -10.43 5.94 1.57
CA TRP A 59 -10.46 5.49 2.96
C TRP A 59 -9.34 4.52 3.33
N ALA A 60 -8.75 3.80 2.36
CA ALA A 60 -7.61 2.93 2.64
C ALA A 60 -6.29 3.73 2.77
N VAL A 61 -6.26 4.96 2.23
CA VAL A 61 -5.13 5.89 2.38
C VAL A 61 -5.31 6.72 3.65
N LEU A 62 -6.42 7.44 3.75
CA LEU A 62 -6.73 8.33 4.86
C LEU A 62 -8.24 8.30 5.09
N ALA A 63 -8.74 7.57 6.09
CA ALA A 63 -10.16 7.55 6.44
C ALA A 63 -10.58 8.85 7.15
N THR A 64 -11.83 9.30 6.94
CA THR A 64 -12.38 10.43 7.70
C THR A 64 -12.79 10.01 9.10
N ALA A 65 -12.94 10.96 10.02
CA ALA A 65 -13.45 10.68 11.36
C ALA A 65 -14.83 10.01 11.33
N GLU A 66 -15.72 10.45 10.43
CA GLU A 66 -17.05 9.86 10.25
C GLU A 66 -17.00 8.41 9.73
N GLU A 67 -16.11 8.13 8.77
CA GLU A 67 -15.90 6.76 8.27
C GLU A 67 -15.34 5.86 9.39
N ILE A 68 -14.37 6.35 10.16
CA ILE A 68 -13.77 5.62 11.30
C ILE A 68 -14.81 5.34 12.39
N ALA A 69 -15.51 6.36 12.89
CA ALA A 69 -16.54 6.21 13.91
C ALA A 69 -17.65 5.26 13.44
N GLY A 70 -17.99 5.35 12.16
CA GLY A 70 -18.98 4.49 11.54
C GLY A 70 -18.56 3.02 11.41
N ILE A 71 -17.29 2.75 11.12
CA ILE A 71 -16.73 1.39 11.15
C ILE A 71 -16.62 0.89 12.59
N ALA A 72 -16.17 1.74 13.53
CA ALA A 72 -16.02 1.41 14.95
C ALA A 72 -17.37 1.00 15.56
N ALA A 73 -18.42 1.78 15.32
CA ALA A 73 -19.77 1.48 15.81
C ALA A 73 -20.29 0.11 15.32
N ALA A 74 -20.03 -0.22 14.05
CA ALA A 74 -20.52 -1.47 13.45
C ALA A 74 -19.64 -2.69 13.82
N SER A 75 -18.33 -2.51 13.92
CA SER A 75 -17.37 -3.62 14.11
C SER A 75 -16.91 -3.80 15.55
N GLY A 76 -16.99 -2.77 16.39
CA GLY A 76 -16.45 -2.72 17.75
C GLY A 76 -14.92 -2.63 17.82
N VAL A 77 -14.25 -2.41 16.69
CA VAL A 77 -12.82 -2.11 16.67
C VAL A 77 -12.62 -0.66 17.10
N ALA A 78 -11.65 -0.41 17.97
CA ALA A 78 -11.34 0.93 18.44
C ALA A 78 -10.88 1.86 17.29
N GLU A 79 -11.22 3.15 17.40
CA GLU A 79 -10.99 4.13 16.33
C GLU A 79 -9.51 4.35 16.01
N ASP A 80 -8.65 4.28 17.03
CA ASP A 80 -7.19 4.41 16.92
C ASP A 80 -6.58 3.23 16.14
N VAL A 81 -7.06 2.01 16.40
CA VAL A 81 -6.70 0.81 15.62
C VAL A 81 -7.10 0.99 14.16
N LEU A 82 -8.34 1.39 13.90
CA LEU A 82 -8.83 1.63 12.53
C LEU A 82 -8.05 2.72 11.81
N ALA A 83 -7.66 3.79 12.51
CA ALA A 83 -6.82 4.85 11.95
C ALA A 83 -5.41 4.31 11.62
N ALA A 84 -4.84 3.47 12.48
CA ALA A 84 -3.52 2.85 12.28
C ALA A 84 -3.48 1.83 11.13
N MET A 85 -4.64 1.28 10.73
CA MET A 85 -4.80 0.41 9.55
C MET A 85 -4.80 1.18 8.21
N THR A 86 -4.69 2.52 8.26
CA THR A 86 -4.54 3.40 7.09
C THR A 86 -3.12 3.97 6.98
N LEU A 87 -2.83 4.71 5.91
CA LEU A 87 -1.53 5.38 5.77
C LEU A 87 -1.36 6.63 6.63
N ARG A 88 -2.41 7.08 7.34
CA ARG A 88 -2.41 8.30 8.17
C ARG A 88 -1.22 8.36 9.13
N ARG A 89 -0.88 7.24 9.77
CA ARG A 89 0.23 7.17 10.74
C ARG A 89 1.62 7.40 10.14
N PHE A 90 1.75 7.35 8.81
CA PHE A 90 3.01 7.51 8.09
C PHE A 90 3.13 8.88 7.40
N ASP A 91 2.08 9.70 7.48
CA ASP A 91 2.06 11.03 6.85
C ASP A 91 3.14 11.94 7.45
N GLY A 92 3.85 12.67 6.59
CA GLY A 92 4.98 13.53 6.95
C GLY A 92 6.29 12.80 7.30
N HIS A 93 6.28 11.48 7.47
CA HIS A 93 7.46 10.71 7.91
C HIS A 93 7.94 9.70 6.85
N ALA A 94 7.00 9.00 6.24
CA ALA A 94 7.25 7.87 5.34
C ALA A 94 6.43 7.96 4.04
N VAL A 95 5.38 8.77 4.03
CA VAL A 95 4.62 9.22 2.86
C VAL A 95 4.17 10.66 3.10
N VAL A 96 3.81 11.37 2.04
CA VAL A 96 3.03 12.62 2.16
C VAL A 96 1.65 12.36 1.59
N ILE A 97 0.60 12.69 2.34
CA ILE A 97 -0.79 12.55 1.91
C ILE A 97 -1.33 13.92 1.53
N GLN A 98 -1.91 14.02 0.33
CA GLN A 98 -2.70 15.17 -0.08
C GLN A 98 -4.07 15.10 0.61
N PRO A 99 -4.39 15.93 1.62
CA PRO A 99 -5.54 15.68 2.50
C PRO A 99 -6.88 15.76 1.78
N ASN A 100 -7.04 16.72 0.87
CA ASN A 100 -8.28 16.90 0.09
C ASN A 100 -8.53 15.74 -0.88
N GLN A 101 -7.46 15.16 -1.43
CA GLN A 101 -7.56 14.06 -2.39
C GLN A 101 -7.59 12.70 -1.69
N ARG A 102 -7.06 12.63 -0.47
CA ARG A 102 -6.86 11.40 0.32
C ARG A 102 -6.05 10.39 -0.49
N ARG A 103 -4.90 10.88 -0.99
CA ARG A 103 -3.97 10.19 -1.90
C ARG A 103 -2.54 10.45 -1.45
N VAL A 104 -1.68 9.47 -1.69
CA VAL A 104 -0.23 9.63 -1.49
C VAL A 104 0.34 10.47 -2.62
N GLU A 105 1.10 11.51 -2.27
CA GLU A 105 1.95 12.24 -3.20
C GLU A 105 3.09 11.31 -3.66
N ARG A 106 3.16 11.05 -4.96
CA ARG A 106 4.08 10.03 -5.52
C ARG A 106 5.49 10.55 -5.69
N LEU A 107 5.66 11.87 -5.81
CA LEU A 107 6.96 12.49 -6.05
C LEU A 107 7.76 12.77 -4.76
N VAL A 108 7.17 12.51 -3.59
CA VAL A 108 7.75 12.84 -2.29
C VAL A 108 7.87 11.58 -1.44
N LEU A 109 8.97 11.43 -0.69
CA LEU A 109 9.26 10.30 0.22
C LEU A 109 9.07 8.90 -0.40
N TRP A 110 9.41 8.74 -1.68
CA TRP A 110 9.21 7.49 -2.42
C TRP A 110 7.77 6.97 -2.38
N GLY A 111 6.79 7.87 -2.47
CA GLY A 111 5.37 7.52 -2.55
C GLY A 111 5.08 6.52 -3.67
N ARG A 112 4.32 5.45 -3.37
CA ARG A 112 4.03 4.37 -4.34
C ARG A 112 2.55 4.09 -4.47
N SER A 113 2.20 3.45 -5.58
CA SER A 113 0.89 2.83 -5.78
C SER A 113 1.01 1.32 -5.59
N GLY A 114 -0.08 0.70 -5.12
CA GLY A 114 -0.09 -0.73 -4.85
C GLY A 114 0.60 -1.11 -3.55
N SER A 115 0.79 -2.41 -3.37
CA SER A 115 1.42 -2.99 -2.19
C SER A 115 2.41 -4.07 -2.61
N ARG A 116 3.57 -4.06 -1.96
CA ARG A 116 4.41 -5.26 -1.92
C ARG A 116 3.79 -6.29 -0.97
N TYR A 117 4.37 -7.47 -0.91
CA TYR A 117 3.93 -8.51 0.01
C TYR A 117 5.02 -9.54 0.29
N CYS A 118 4.90 -10.18 1.46
CA CYS A 118 5.64 -11.39 1.77
C CYS A 118 4.73 -12.60 1.54
N PRO A 119 5.09 -13.54 0.66
CA PRO A 119 4.30 -14.75 0.40
C PRO A 119 4.07 -15.58 1.67
N ALA A 120 5.11 -15.74 2.50
CA ALA A 120 5.02 -16.46 3.77
C ALA A 120 4.11 -15.74 4.78
N CYS A 121 4.17 -14.41 4.94
CA CYS A 121 3.20 -13.69 5.77
C CYS A 121 1.76 -13.87 5.27
N LEU A 122 1.55 -13.89 3.95
CA LEU A 122 0.22 -14.13 3.40
C LEU A 122 -0.26 -15.55 3.70
N ALA A 123 0.62 -16.56 3.63
CA ALA A 123 0.29 -17.92 4.04
C ALA A 123 -0.06 -17.99 5.54
N ASP A 124 0.82 -17.48 6.42
CA ASP A 124 0.68 -17.51 7.87
C ASP A 124 -0.61 -16.83 8.36
N SER A 125 -0.98 -15.71 7.74
CA SER A 125 -2.10 -14.88 8.18
C SER A 125 -3.44 -15.24 7.53
N GLY A 126 -3.46 -16.17 6.57
CA GLY A 126 -4.65 -16.43 5.75
C GLY A 126 -4.97 -15.30 4.78
N GLY A 127 -3.94 -14.64 4.25
CA GLY A 127 -4.04 -13.66 3.17
C GLY A 127 -4.18 -12.20 3.62
N ARG A 128 -3.76 -11.86 4.85
CA ARG A 128 -3.89 -10.53 5.45
C ARG A 128 -2.70 -9.66 5.07
N TRP A 129 -2.96 -8.50 4.48
CA TRP A 129 -1.92 -7.60 4.01
C TRP A 129 -1.55 -6.57 5.06
N GLN A 130 -0.28 -6.21 5.09
CA GLN A 130 0.25 -5.22 6.02
C GLN A 130 0.19 -3.81 5.40
N VAL A 131 -0.21 -2.82 6.20
CA VAL A 131 -0.26 -1.42 5.77
C VAL A 131 1.14 -0.90 5.41
N ALA A 132 2.17 -1.34 6.13
CA ALA A 132 3.56 -0.94 5.92
C ALA A 132 4.11 -1.37 4.55
N TRP A 133 3.58 -2.44 3.95
CA TRP A 133 3.98 -2.89 2.62
C TRP A 133 3.62 -1.91 1.50
N ARG A 134 2.84 -0.87 1.81
CA ARG A 134 2.55 0.28 0.94
C ARG A 134 3.54 1.43 1.08
N LEU A 135 4.60 1.30 1.88
CA LEU A 135 5.61 2.34 2.09
C LEU A 135 6.85 2.14 1.20
N GLY A 136 7.38 3.24 0.65
CA GLY A 136 8.41 3.19 -0.41
C GLY A 136 9.61 2.34 -0.01
N TRP A 137 10.03 2.55 1.24
CA TRP A 137 11.15 1.94 1.93
C TRP A 137 10.86 0.54 2.52
N SER A 138 9.63 0.04 2.48
CA SER A 138 9.35 -1.35 2.90
C SER A 138 9.63 -2.27 1.72
N PHE A 139 10.85 -2.81 1.63
CA PHE A 139 11.29 -3.73 0.59
C PHE A 139 11.72 -5.11 1.12
N THR A 140 11.84 -5.27 2.44
CA THR A 140 12.14 -6.54 3.12
C THR A 140 11.02 -6.94 4.07
N CYS A 141 10.80 -8.24 4.22
CA CYS A 141 10.07 -8.80 5.35
C CYS A 141 11.07 -9.11 6.46
N THR A 142 10.97 -8.46 7.61
CA THR A 142 11.85 -8.71 8.75
C THR A 142 11.52 -10.00 9.50
N ARG A 143 10.27 -10.48 9.39
CA ARG A 143 9.82 -11.73 10.01
C ARG A 143 10.33 -12.97 9.28
N HIS A 144 10.25 -12.97 7.95
CA HIS A 144 10.65 -14.11 7.10
C HIS A 144 11.98 -13.90 6.39
N GLN A 145 12.63 -12.76 6.61
CA GLN A 145 13.93 -12.39 6.02
C GLN A 145 14.01 -12.60 4.51
N VAL A 146 13.04 -12.05 3.78
CA VAL A 146 12.98 -12.11 2.31
C VAL A 146 12.79 -10.72 1.72
N LEU A 147 13.21 -10.53 0.46
CA LEU A 147 12.75 -9.40 -0.34
C LEU A 147 11.24 -9.53 -0.60
N LEU A 148 10.50 -8.45 -0.37
CA LEU A 148 9.06 -8.43 -0.62
C LEU A 148 8.79 -8.48 -2.13
N ALA A 149 7.91 -9.39 -2.54
CA ALA A 149 7.40 -9.43 -3.90
C ALA A 149 6.55 -8.19 -4.20
N ASP A 150 6.67 -7.64 -5.40
CA ASP A 150 5.93 -6.45 -5.84
C ASP A 150 4.94 -6.74 -6.98
N ARG A 151 5.01 -7.94 -7.57
CA ARG A 151 4.18 -8.39 -8.69
C ARG A 151 3.65 -9.79 -8.46
N CYS A 152 2.50 -10.08 -9.06
CA CYS A 152 2.00 -11.46 -9.17
C CYS A 152 2.85 -12.21 -10.22
N PRO A 153 3.34 -13.43 -9.96
CA PRO A 153 4.15 -14.17 -10.94
C PRO A 153 3.33 -14.67 -12.14
N ALA A 154 2.00 -14.81 -12.00
CA ALA A 154 1.14 -15.27 -13.10
C ALA A 154 0.66 -14.15 -14.03
N CYS A 155 0.25 -13.00 -13.49
CA CYS A 155 -0.28 -11.89 -14.31
C CYS A 155 0.63 -10.67 -14.38
N HIS A 156 1.77 -10.68 -13.68
CA HIS A 156 2.79 -9.62 -13.63
C HIS A 156 2.31 -8.23 -13.20
N ARG A 157 1.05 -8.11 -12.76
CA ARG A 157 0.47 -6.87 -12.21
C ARG A 157 0.94 -6.65 -10.78
N ILE A 158 1.05 -5.36 -10.43
CA ILE A 158 1.32 -4.92 -9.05
C ILE A 158 0.01 -5.09 -8.25
N PRO A 159 0.02 -5.84 -7.14
CA PRO A 159 -1.16 -6.01 -6.31
C PRO A 159 -1.64 -4.70 -5.68
N ARG A 160 -2.96 -4.62 -5.43
CA ARG A 160 -3.62 -3.51 -4.70
C ARG A 160 -3.39 -2.11 -5.27
N VAL A 161 -3.03 -1.97 -6.55
CA VAL A 161 -3.09 -0.67 -7.26
C VAL A 161 -4.53 -0.19 -7.37
N HIS A 162 -5.45 -1.14 -7.51
CA HIS A 162 -6.88 -0.94 -7.66
C HIS A 162 -7.62 -1.53 -6.47
N ALA A 163 -8.76 -0.93 -6.12
CA ALA A 163 -9.71 -1.51 -5.19
C ALA A 163 -10.16 -2.92 -5.64
N HIS A 164 -10.43 -3.80 -4.67
CA HIS A 164 -11.02 -5.10 -4.97
C HIS A 164 -12.37 -4.94 -5.69
N PRO A 165 -12.69 -5.82 -6.67
CA PRO A 165 -13.97 -5.80 -7.37
C PRO A 165 -15.16 -5.87 -6.41
N ARG A 166 -16.01 -4.84 -6.44
CA ARG A 166 -17.08 -4.66 -5.44
C ARG A 166 -18.18 -5.73 -5.51
N ARG A 167 -18.41 -6.31 -6.69
CA ARG A 167 -19.47 -7.30 -6.92
C ARG A 167 -19.02 -8.74 -6.68
N GLU A 168 -17.74 -8.95 -6.40
CA GLU A 168 -17.17 -10.26 -6.13
C GLU A 168 -17.00 -10.48 -4.63
N THR A 169 -17.00 -11.73 -4.22
CA THR A 169 -16.58 -12.14 -2.87
C THR A 169 -15.06 -12.24 -2.87
N PRO A 170 -14.35 -11.47 -2.02
CA PRO A 170 -12.91 -11.51 -1.96
C PRO A 170 -12.38 -12.90 -1.63
N ARG A 171 -11.20 -13.21 -2.19
CA ARG A 171 -10.43 -14.42 -1.88
C ARG A 171 -9.08 -14.00 -1.30
N PRO A 172 -8.98 -13.79 0.03
CA PRO A 172 -7.73 -13.41 0.68
C PRO A 172 -6.57 -14.32 0.27
N GLY A 173 -5.39 -13.73 0.09
CA GLY A 173 -4.19 -14.45 -0.37
C GLY A 173 -4.15 -14.79 -1.86
N ARG A 174 -5.21 -14.51 -2.63
CA ARG A 174 -5.23 -14.71 -4.09
C ARG A 174 -5.17 -13.40 -4.85
N CYS A 175 -4.55 -13.43 -6.03
CA CYS A 175 -4.48 -12.26 -6.90
C CYS A 175 -5.88 -11.79 -7.35
N ALA A 176 -6.19 -10.51 -7.12
CA ALA A 176 -7.42 -9.86 -7.60
C ALA A 176 -7.22 -9.11 -8.93
N GLY A 177 -6.04 -9.21 -9.55
CA GLY A 177 -5.76 -8.60 -10.84
C GLY A 177 -6.61 -9.21 -11.97
N PRO A 178 -6.85 -8.46 -13.05
CA PRO A 178 -7.51 -9.02 -14.23
C PRO A 178 -6.68 -10.18 -14.78
N GLU A 179 -7.36 -11.18 -15.32
CA GLU A 179 -6.73 -12.26 -16.07
C GLU A 179 -6.10 -11.70 -17.36
N PRO A 180 -4.85 -12.06 -17.70
CA PRO A 180 -4.18 -11.54 -18.90
C PRO A 180 -4.88 -11.91 -20.22
N ASP A 181 -5.21 -13.19 -20.39
CA ASP A 181 -5.69 -13.78 -21.65
C ASP A 181 -7.11 -14.34 -21.55
N GLY A 182 -7.83 -13.97 -20.49
CA GLY A 182 -9.16 -14.50 -20.17
C GLY A 182 -10.32 -13.68 -20.76
N PRO A 183 -11.56 -14.20 -20.64
CA PRO A 183 -12.75 -13.44 -20.98
C PRO A 183 -12.81 -12.12 -20.20
N ARG A 184 -13.39 -11.08 -20.80
CA ARG A 184 -13.51 -9.76 -20.16
C ARG A 184 -14.19 -9.91 -18.81
N GLY A 185 -13.47 -9.56 -17.74
CA GLY A 185 -13.96 -9.67 -16.37
C GLY A 185 -13.34 -10.81 -15.55
N GLY A 186 -12.58 -11.72 -16.18
CA GLY A 186 -11.81 -12.74 -15.49
C GLY A 186 -10.80 -12.18 -14.48
N ARG A 187 -10.41 -13.01 -13.52
CA ARG A 187 -9.47 -12.67 -12.46
C ARG A 187 -8.37 -13.72 -12.39
N CYS A 188 -7.16 -13.24 -12.13
CA CYS A 188 -5.98 -14.09 -12.07
C CYS A 188 -6.08 -15.17 -10.98
N HIS A 189 -6.52 -14.84 -9.76
CA HIS A 189 -6.69 -15.78 -8.65
C HIS A 189 -5.48 -16.65 -8.26
N HIS A 190 -4.30 -16.39 -8.84
CA HIS A 190 -3.05 -17.05 -8.49
C HIS A 190 -2.80 -16.92 -6.97
N PRO A 191 -2.46 -18.01 -6.26
CA PRO A 191 -2.11 -17.94 -4.85
C PRO A 191 -0.82 -17.14 -4.68
N LEU A 192 -0.89 -15.99 -4.01
CA LEU A 192 0.27 -15.12 -3.83
C LEU A 192 1.25 -15.67 -2.79
N ALA A 193 0.86 -16.70 -2.04
CA ALA A 193 1.74 -17.46 -1.17
C ALA A 193 2.79 -18.27 -1.96
N ASP A 194 2.52 -18.57 -3.24
CA ASP A 194 3.40 -19.38 -4.10
C ASP A 194 4.43 -18.51 -4.85
N THR A 195 4.43 -17.19 -4.62
CA THR A 195 5.35 -16.28 -5.30
C THR A 195 6.79 -16.55 -4.86
N PRO A 196 7.73 -16.82 -5.80
CA PRO A 196 9.13 -16.97 -5.45
C PRO A 196 9.71 -15.63 -4.96
N VAL A 197 10.48 -15.69 -3.87
CA VAL A 197 11.15 -14.54 -3.27
C VAL A 197 12.60 -14.87 -2.95
N VAL A 198 13.44 -13.83 -2.93
CA VAL A 198 14.87 -13.95 -2.61
C VAL A 198 15.05 -13.86 -1.09
N ALA A 199 15.74 -14.82 -0.51
CA ALA A 199 16.14 -14.79 0.90
C ALA A 199 17.18 -13.69 1.13
N LEU A 200 17.11 -13.05 2.29
CA LEU A 200 18.14 -12.14 2.76
C LEU A 200 19.16 -12.97 3.50
N ASP A 201 20.25 -13.34 2.83
CA ASP A 201 21.34 -14.04 3.47
C ASP A 201 21.95 -13.14 4.56
N SER A 202 22.02 -13.66 5.79
CA SER A 202 22.56 -12.95 6.94
C SER A 202 24.08 -12.73 6.87
N GLU A 203 24.78 -13.33 5.89
CA GLU A 203 26.25 -13.34 5.82
C GLU A 203 26.89 -12.31 4.87
N SER A 204 26.14 -11.59 4.03
CA SER A 204 26.72 -10.59 3.11
C SER A 204 26.83 -9.16 3.65
N ALA A 205 26.62 -8.94 4.96
CA ALA A 205 26.74 -7.62 5.60
C ALA A 205 28.17 -7.32 6.12
N SER A 206 29.20 -7.99 5.62
CA SER A 206 30.58 -7.54 5.80
C SER A 206 30.94 -6.58 4.67
N MET A 207 30.60 -5.30 4.82
CA MET A 207 31.25 -4.27 4.01
C MET A 207 32.74 -4.26 4.39
N PRO A 208 33.69 -4.43 3.46
CA PRO A 208 35.07 -4.07 3.75
C PRO A 208 35.08 -2.57 4.06
N SER A 209 35.56 -2.23 5.26
CA SER A 209 35.86 -0.86 5.64
C SER A 209 36.94 -0.33 4.69
N ALA A 210 36.53 0.32 3.61
CA ALA A 210 37.41 1.15 2.82
C ALA A 210 37.71 2.42 3.62
N SER A 211 38.67 2.34 4.54
CA SER A 211 39.32 3.51 5.12
C SER A 211 40.16 4.18 4.04
N SER A 212 39.51 4.92 3.15
CA SER A 212 40.20 5.87 2.29
C SER A 212 40.48 7.12 3.12
N THR A 213 41.69 7.19 3.67
CA THR A 213 42.27 8.40 4.21
C THR A 213 42.13 9.52 3.17
N ILE A 214 41.32 10.53 3.47
CA ILE A 214 41.30 11.78 2.71
C ILE A 214 42.66 12.45 2.91
N SER A 215 43.57 12.21 1.97
CA SER A 215 44.79 13.00 1.83
C SER A 215 44.35 14.38 1.35
N SER A 216 44.45 15.39 2.23
CA SER A 216 44.25 16.79 1.91
C SER A 216 45.16 17.20 0.76
N ARG A 217 44.63 17.30 -0.46
CA ARG A 217 45.27 18.00 -1.57
C ARG A 217 44.69 19.41 -1.66
N THR A 218 45.60 20.37 -1.49
CA THR A 218 45.46 21.81 -1.63
C THR A 218 44.71 22.19 -2.92
N PRO A 219 43.79 23.16 -2.91
CA PRO A 219 43.13 23.61 -4.13
C PRO A 219 44.10 24.45 -4.97
N ASN A 220 44.52 23.93 -6.12
CA ASN A 220 45.25 24.71 -7.12
C ASN A 220 44.29 25.66 -7.84
N ARG A 221 44.63 26.95 -7.74
CA ARG A 221 44.12 28.07 -8.53
C ARG A 221 44.14 27.75 -10.03
N TRP A 222 43.00 27.90 -10.69
CA TRP A 222 42.94 28.13 -12.14
C TRP A 222 42.00 29.30 -12.46
N PHE A 223 42.67 30.44 -12.68
CA PHE A 223 42.46 31.50 -13.65
C PHE A 223 41.07 32.04 -14.00
N ALA A 224 40.98 33.36 -13.80
CA ALA A 224 39.99 34.28 -14.29
C ALA A 224 39.96 34.39 -15.82
N GLY A 225 38.76 34.31 -16.41
CA GLY A 225 38.45 34.76 -17.75
C GLY A 225 37.56 36.01 -17.69
N ARG A 226 38.12 37.16 -18.09
CA ARG A 226 37.43 38.46 -18.24
C ARG A 226 36.39 38.39 -19.36
N CYS A 227 35.16 38.83 -19.09
CA CYS A 227 34.22 39.27 -20.13
C CYS A 227 34.46 40.75 -20.43
N THR A 228 35.01 41.05 -21.61
CA THR A 228 35.00 42.40 -22.20
C THR A 228 34.68 42.29 -23.70
N GLY A 229 33.71 43.08 -24.17
CA GLY A 229 33.41 43.28 -25.60
C GLY A 229 31.93 43.68 -25.79
N ARG A 230 31.57 44.94 -25.58
CA ARG A 230 31.42 46.04 -26.57
C ARG A 230 30.22 45.92 -27.52
N ALA A 231 29.40 46.97 -27.48
CA ALA A 231 28.34 47.31 -28.42
C ALA A 231 28.89 47.94 -29.73
N ALA A 232 28.17 47.73 -30.84
CA ALA A 232 27.94 48.64 -31.98
C ALA A 232 27.05 47.90 -33.01
N GLN A 233 25.81 48.36 -33.25
CA GLN A 233 25.35 49.14 -34.42
C GLN A 233 25.41 48.38 -35.76
N HIS A 234 24.23 48.03 -36.30
CA HIS A 234 23.66 48.53 -37.56
C HIS A 234 22.16 48.21 -37.60
#